data_AF-A0A529VHL7-F1
#
_entry.id   AF-A0A529VHL7-F1
#
_cell.length_a   1.000
_cell.length_b   1.000
_cell.length_c   1.000
_cell.angle_alpha   90.00
_cell.angle_beta   90.00
_cell.angle_gamma   90.00
#
_symmetry.space_group_name_H-M   'P 1'
#
loop_
_entity.id
_entity.type
_entity.pdbx_description
1 polymer ?
#
loop_
_entity_poly.entity_id
_entity_poly.type
_entity_poly.pdbx_seq_one_letter_code
_entity_poly.pdbx_strand_id
1 'polypeptide(L)'
;PVDVEALKSNWTRICKRATPPIEDLHFHDLRHEGISRLFELGLSIPEVASISGHRAPAMLFRYAHANMTAVQAKLLGVTPD
;
A
#
# COMPACT_ATOMS: atom_id res chain seq x y z
N PRO A 1 13.55 -20.45 3.90
CA PRO A 1 13.45 -19.12 4.56
C PRO A 1 14.50 -18.17 3.96
N VAL A 2 14.13 -16.92 3.69
CA VAL A 2 15.09 -15.89 3.24
C VAL A 2 15.65 -15.21 4.48
N ASP A 3 16.97 -15.04 4.53
CA ASP A 3 17.63 -14.28 5.59
C ASP A 3 17.30 -12.78 5.49
N VAL A 4 17.04 -12.14 6.62
CA VAL A 4 16.57 -10.74 6.67
C VAL A 4 17.65 -9.78 6.18
N GLU A 5 18.91 -10.02 6.54
CA GLU A 5 20.02 -9.18 6.12
C GLU A 5 20.34 -9.38 4.63
N ALA A 6 20.23 -10.62 4.14
CA ALA A 6 20.28 -10.90 2.71
C ALA A 6 19.18 -10.16 1.94
N LEU A 7 17.94 -10.12 2.45
CA LEU A 7 16.85 -9.37 1.82
C LEU A 7 17.15 -7.87 1.77
N LYS A 8 17.54 -7.26 2.89
CA LYS A 8 17.87 -5.83 2.96
C LYS A 8 19.00 -5.46 2.01
N SER A 9 20.09 -6.24 2.01
CA SER A 9 21.25 -5.99 1.17
C SER A 9 20.90 -6.07 -0.32
N ASN A 10 20.13 -7.09 -0.71
CA ASN A 10 19.69 -7.23 -2.09
C ASN A 10 18.69 -6.14 -2.50
N TRP A 11 17.81 -5.70 -1.60
CA TRP A 11 16.91 -4.58 -1.85
C TRP A 11 17.68 -3.30 -2.21
N THR A 12 18.65 -2.90 -1.37
CA THR A 12 19.50 -1.74 -1.63
C THR A 12 20.25 -1.86 -2.97
N ARG A 13 20.73 -3.06 -3.33
CA ARG A 13 21.39 -3.29 -4.62
C ARG A 13 20.45 -3.11 -5.79
N ILE A 14 19.20 -3.58 -5.69
CA ILE A 14 18.19 -3.43 -6.75
C ILE A 14 17.82 -1.96 -6.94
N CYS A 15 17.56 -1.21 -5.86
CA CYS A 15 17.26 0.22 -5.94
C CYS A 15 18.39 1.02 -6.61
N LYS A 16 19.66 0.71 -6.30
CA LYS A 16 20.84 1.33 -6.94
C LYS A 16 21.03 0.96 -8.41
N ARG A 17 20.55 -0.23 -8.82
CA ARG A 17 20.67 -0.73 -10.19
C ARG A 17 19.56 -0.22 -11.11
N ALA A 18 18.49 0.35 -10.57
CA ALA A 18 17.46 1.00 -11.37
C ALA A 18 18.04 2.18 -12.16
N THR A 19 17.42 2.53 -13.28
CA THR A 19 17.82 3.66 -14.11
C THR A 19 16.61 4.57 -14.34
N PRO A 20 16.53 5.75 -13.69
CA PRO A 20 17.49 6.27 -12.71
C PRO A 20 17.51 5.46 -11.39
N PRO A 21 18.59 5.55 -10.58
CA PRO A 21 18.62 4.96 -9.25
C PRO A 21 17.44 5.44 -8.42
N ILE A 22 16.82 4.53 -7.67
CA ILE A 22 15.71 4.86 -6.77
C ILE A 22 16.29 5.23 -5.42
N GLU A 23 15.97 6.45 -4.97
CA GLU A 23 16.38 6.97 -3.67
C GLU A 23 15.24 6.82 -2.65
N ASP A 24 15.61 6.64 -1.38
CA ASP A 24 14.70 6.61 -0.22
C ASP A 24 13.53 5.61 -0.27
N LEU A 25 13.63 4.56 -1.09
CA LEU A 25 12.63 3.48 -1.13
C LEU A 25 13.01 2.32 -0.22
N HIS A 26 12.23 2.10 0.84
CA HIS A 26 12.35 0.98 1.75
C HIS A 26 11.43 -0.18 1.36
N PHE A 27 11.81 -1.41 1.70
CA PHE A 27 10.99 -2.59 1.38
C PHE A 27 9.57 -2.50 1.98
N HIS A 28 9.42 -1.89 3.16
CA HIS A 28 8.11 -1.72 3.80
C HIS A 28 7.20 -0.71 3.09
N ASP A 29 7.77 0.18 2.28
CA ASP A 29 7.00 1.16 1.50
C ASP A 29 6.15 0.47 0.44
N LEU A 30 6.60 -0.69 -0.06
CA LEU A 30 5.79 -1.53 -0.96
C LEU A 30 4.50 -2.00 -0.29
N ARG A 31 4.57 -2.34 1.00
CA ARG A 31 3.38 -2.74 1.76
C ARG A 31 2.48 -1.54 2.02
N HIS A 32 3.07 -0.36 2.29
CA HIS A 32 2.31 0.88 2.39
C HIS A 32 1.55 1.18 1.09
N GLU A 33 2.25 1.18 -0.04
CA GLU A 33 1.69 1.43 -1.36
C GLU A 33 0.60 0.42 -1.73
N GLY A 34 0.85 -0.88 -1.48
CA GLY A 34 -0.15 -1.92 -1.73
C GLY A 34 -1.44 -1.69 -0.95
N ILE A 35 -1.36 -1.26 0.30
CA ILE A 35 -2.54 -0.95 1.11
C ILE A 35 -3.25 0.31 0.60
N SER A 36 -2.51 1.36 0.23
CA SER A 36 -3.07 2.58 -0.36
C SER A 36 -3.89 2.26 -1.61
N ARG A 37 -3.35 1.43 -2.52
CA ARG A 37 -4.07 0.99 -3.74
C ARG A 37 -5.36 0.24 -3.44
N LEU A 38 -5.37 -0.60 -2.40
CA LEU A 38 -6.61 -1.29 -2.00
C LEU A 38 -7.69 -0.30 -1.55
N PHE A 39 -7.31 0.78 -0.86
CA PHE A 39 -8.25 1.86 -0.53
C PHE A 39 -8.68 2.67 -1.75
N GLU A 40 -7.79 2.92 -2.71
CA GLU A 40 -8.11 3.59 -3.97
C GLU A 40 -9.10 2.79 -4.82
N LEU A 41 -9.03 1.45 -4.76
CA LEU A 41 -10.03 0.54 -5.35
C LEU A 41 -11.37 0.55 -4.60
N GLY A 42 -11.50 1.34 -3.53
CA GLY A 42 -12.75 1.52 -2.79
C GLY A 42 -13.05 0.40 -1.80
N LEU A 43 -12.09 -0.48 -1.47
CA LEU A 43 -12.30 -1.53 -0.47
C LEU A 43 -12.49 -0.91 0.92
N SER A 44 -13.34 -1.56 1.70
CA SER A 44 -13.58 -1.23 3.10
C SER A 44 -12.43 -1.67 4.00
N ILE A 45 -12.32 -1.06 5.19
CA ILE A 45 -11.29 -1.41 6.18
C ILE A 45 -11.24 -2.92 6.49
N PRO A 46 -12.37 -3.64 6.70
CA PRO A 46 -12.33 -5.10 6.90
C PRO A 46 -11.76 -5.89 5.73
N GLU A 47 -12.07 -5.50 4.48
CA GLU A 47 -11.55 -6.14 3.27
C GLU A 47 -10.05 -5.90 3.12
N VAL A 48 -9.61 -4.65 3.33
CA VAL A 48 -8.17 -4.32 3.34
C VAL A 48 -7.44 -5.05 4.46
N ALA A 49 -8.03 -5.18 5.64
CA ALA A 49 -7.45 -5.88 6.78
C ALA A 49 -7.26 -7.38 6.53
N SER A 50 -8.24 -8.04 5.88
CA SER A 50 -8.14 -9.47 5.56
C SER A 50 -7.04 -9.77 4.54
N ILE A 51 -6.86 -8.90 3.55
CA ILE A 51 -5.81 -9.04 2.52
C ILE A 51 -4.43 -8.70 3.11
N SER A 52 -4.32 -7.58 3.82
CA SER A 52 -3.04 -7.11 4.35
C SER A 52 -2.59 -7.87 5.60
N GLY A 53 -3.50 -8.54 6.31
CA GLY A 53 -3.20 -9.25 7.56
C GLY A 53 -3.11 -8.35 8.80
N HIS A 54 -3.73 -7.18 8.78
CA HIS A 54 -3.80 -6.30 9.95
C HIS A 54 -4.84 -6.80 10.95
N ARG A 55 -4.41 -7.06 12.20
CA ARG A 55 -5.31 -7.49 13.28
C ARG A 55 -6.12 -6.35 13.88
N ALA A 56 -5.56 -5.14 13.89
CA ALA A 56 -6.19 -3.96 14.47
C ALA A 56 -6.52 -2.93 13.38
N PRO A 57 -7.80 -2.59 13.16
CA PRO A 57 -8.23 -1.56 12.20
C PRO A 57 -7.56 -0.20 12.43
N ALA A 58 -7.21 0.10 13.69
CA ALA A 58 -6.44 1.28 14.07
C ALA A 58 -5.19 1.51 13.20
N MET A 59 -4.52 0.41 12.80
CA MET A 59 -3.30 0.46 12.00
C MET A 59 -3.55 0.90 10.55
N LEU A 60 -4.78 0.74 10.06
CA LEU A 60 -5.15 1.02 8.68
C LEU A 60 -5.61 2.46 8.43
N PHE A 61 -6.00 3.21 9.46
CA PHE A 61 -6.45 4.60 9.30
C PHE A 61 -5.38 5.53 8.73
N ARG A 62 -4.09 5.17 8.87
CA ARG A 62 -2.98 5.93 8.25
C ARG A 62 -2.99 5.89 6.71
N TYR A 63 -3.72 4.96 6.10
CA TYR A 63 -3.81 4.78 4.65
C TYR A 63 -5.17 5.23 4.10
N ALA A 64 -6.19 5.29 4.95
CA ALA A 64 -7.55 5.68 4.59
C ALA A 64 -7.65 7.21 4.53
N HIS A 65 -7.17 7.81 3.44
CA HIS A 65 -7.38 9.22 3.14
C HIS A 65 -8.77 9.38 2.51
N ALA A 66 -9.73 9.89 3.27
CA ALA A 66 -11.09 10.09 2.78
C ALA A 66 -11.10 11.10 1.63
N ASN A 67 -11.41 10.63 0.42
CA ASN A 67 -11.64 11.47 -0.75
C ASN A 67 -13.15 11.61 -0.98
N MET A 68 -13.68 12.83 -0.86
CA MET A 68 -15.11 13.11 -1.03
C MET A 68 -15.63 12.72 -2.42
N THR A 69 -14.81 12.83 -3.46
CA THR A 69 -15.15 12.41 -4.83
C THR A 69 -15.33 10.89 -4.90
N ALA A 70 -14.44 10.13 -4.24
CA ALA A 70 -14.54 8.67 -4.20
C ALA A 70 -15.76 8.21 -3.38
N VAL A 71 -16.07 8.90 -2.29
CA VAL A 71 -17.29 8.65 -1.50
C VAL A 71 -18.54 8.93 -2.35
N GLN A 72 -18.57 10.05 -3.08
CA GLN A 72 -19.68 10.40 -3.95
C GLN A 72 -19.87 9.37 -5.08
N ALA A 73 -18.79 8.97 -5.74
CA ALA A 73 -18.80 7.93 -6.78
C ALA A 73 -19.39 6.62 -6.24
N LYS A 74 -18.94 6.18 -5.05
CA LYS A 74 -19.42 4.98 -4.37
C LYS A 74 -20.90 5.07 -3.98
N LEU A 75 -21.39 6.23 -3.56
CA LEU A 75 -22.81 6.47 -3.25
C LEU A 75 -23.70 6.49 -4.50
N LEU A 76 -23.18 7.00 -5.62
CA LEU A 76 -23.91 7.08 -6.89
C LEU A 76 -23.84 5.78 -7.69
N GLY A 77 -23.06 4.79 -7.25
CA GLY A 77 -22.85 3.53 -7.97
C GLY A 77 -22.06 3.70 -9.27
N VAL A 78 -21.30 4.81 -9.40
CA VAL A 78 -20.48 5.12 -10.57
C VAL A 78 -19.03 4.83 -10.20
N THR A 79 -18.33 4.00 -10.96
CA THR A 79 -16.87 3.84 -10.80
C THR A 79 -16.18 5.10 -11.34
N PRO A 80 -15.19 5.67 -10.64
CA PRO A 80 -14.33 6.69 -11.24
C PRO A 80 -13.64 6.10 -12.48
N ASP A 81 -13.62 6.85 -13.58
CA ASP A 81 -12.91 6.49 -14.82
C ASP A 81 -11.40 6.30 -14.61
#